data_AF-A0A7C5ZYJ1-F1
#
_entry.id   AF-A0A7C5ZYJ1-F1
#
_cell.length_a   1.000
_cell.length_b   1.000
_cell.length_c   1.000
_cell.angle_alpha   90.00
_cell.angle_beta   90.00
_cell.angle_gamma   90.00
#
_symmetry.space_group_name_H-M   'P 1'
#
loop_
_entity.id
_entity.type
_entity.pdbx_description
1 polymer ?
#
loop_
_entity_poly.entity_id
_entity_poly.type
_entity_poly.pdbx_seq_one_letter_code
_entity_poly.pdbx_strand_id
1 'polypeptide(L)'
;MTEYWMVIKLEPKMRRKIREELRKMYMILAGESWLMEKKGLKYIPAIINSAYAYGEKEVEEAKKNQYVSELMSKVDVVIKKYPDNIRIDRKTYGPGLKFFWPVEVLEMEEVKKELEILLTRELFSKDNPEDRKIAEEYIRRTGVSYQEEHLTPEQRIAYRIDFVNGFMKEWGKFLKRIYEIYKQHNIKMWLHIEGV
;
A
#
# COMPACT_ATOMS: atom_id res chain seq x y z
N MET A 1 10.93 -15.98 5.38
CA MET A 1 10.51 -14.80 4.61
C MET A 1 10.35 -13.66 5.60
N THR A 2 10.89 -12.48 5.30
CA THR A 2 10.62 -11.26 6.09
C THR A 2 9.24 -10.75 5.69
N GLU A 3 8.36 -10.53 6.67
CA GLU A 3 7.05 -9.95 6.42
C GLU A 3 7.15 -8.43 6.53
N TYR A 4 6.50 -7.71 5.61
CA TYR A 4 6.51 -6.25 5.59
C TYR A 4 5.13 -5.70 5.94
N TRP A 5 5.12 -4.70 6.82
CA TRP A 5 3.91 -4.18 7.44
C TRP A 5 3.86 -2.68 7.23
N MET A 6 2.76 -2.15 6.68
CA MET A 6 2.47 -0.73 6.75
C MET A 6 2.03 -0.40 8.18
N VAL A 7 2.79 0.47 8.84
CA VAL A 7 2.64 0.86 10.23
C VAL A 7 2.56 2.38 10.38
N ILE A 8 2.15 2.81 11.57
CA ILE A 8 1.94 4.22 11.89
C ILE A 8 3.02 4.67 12.89
N LYS A 9 3.93 5.54 12.45
CA LYS A 9 4.90 6.18 13.36
C LYS A 9 4.24 7.34 14.08
N LEU A 10 4.36 7.31 15.40
CA LEU A 10 3.78 8.30 16.30
C LEU A 10 4.83 9.30 16.78
N GLU A 11 4.43 10.55 16.97
CA GLU A 11 5.29 11.50 17.67
C GLU A 11 5.35 11.20 19.19
N PRO A 12 6.51 11.44 19.86
CA PRO A 12 6.74 11.04 21.25
C PRO A 12 5.74 11.60 22.27
N LYS A 13 5.13 12.78 22.01
CA LYS A 13 4.28 13.53 22.95
C LYS A 13 2.78 13.17 22.88
N MET A 14 2.40 12.08 22.22
CA MET A 14 1.00 11.68 22.04
C MET A 14 0.36 11.02 23.27
N ARG A 15 -0.96 11.19 23.45
CA ARG A 15 -1.73 10.57 24.55
C ARG A 15 -1.68 9.04 24.48
N ARG A 16 -1.46 8.38 25.63
CA ARG A 16 -1.29 6.91 25.77
C ARG A 16 -2.41 6.10 25.10
N LYS A 17 -3.67 6.49 25.27
CA LYS A 17 -4.83 5.78 24.70
C LYS A 17 -4.79 5.71 23.16
N ILE A 18 -4.42 6.82 22.51
CA ILE A 18 -4.31 6.90 21.05
C ILE A 18 -3.12 6.05 20.57
N ARG A 19 -2.02 6.05 21.32
CA ARG A 19 -0.86 5.19 21.05
C ARG A 19 -1.18 3.70 21.12
N GLU A 20 -2.00 3.28 22.08
CA GLU A 20 -2.43 1.87 22.22
C GLU A 20 -3.36 1.43 21.09
N GLU A 21 -4.22 2.34 20.61
CA GLU A 21 -5.07 2.09 19.44
C GLU A 21 -4.23 1.95 18.16
N LEU A 22 -3.34 2.91 17.89
CA LEU A 22 -2.52 2.94 16.68
C LEU A 22 -1.47 1.82 16.61
N ARG A 23 -0.94 1.36 17.75
CA ARG A 23 0.00 0.22 17.79
C ARG A 23 -0.60 -1.10 17.31
N LYS A 24 -1.92 -1.23 17.34
CA LYS A 24 -2.63 -2.41 16.84
C LYS A 24 -2.99 -2.29 15.36
N MET A 25 -2.76 -1.12 14.76
CA MET A 25 -3.05 -0.87 13.37
C MET A 25 -1.82 -1.14 12.52
N TYR A 26 -1.90 -2.24 11.80
CA TYR A 26 -0.95 -2.60 10.77
C TYR A 26 -1.71 -3.18 9.57
N MET A 27 -1.10 -3.09 8.41
CA MET A 27 -1.57 -3.79 7.21
C MET A 27 -0.41 -4.57 6.62
N ILE A 28 -0.60 -5.88 6.44
CA ILE A 28 0.38 -6.74 5.80
C ILE A 28 0.48 -6.32 4.33
N LEU A 29 1.72 -6.18 3.85
CA LEU A 29 2.00 -6.00 2.43
C LEU A 29 2.28 -7.36 1.82
N ALA A 30 1.45 -7.79 0.88
CA ALA A 30 1.75 -8.98 0.09
C ALA A 30 2.04 -8.63 -1.39
N GLY A 31 2.49 -7.38 -1.62
CA GLY A 31 2.92 -6.88 -2.92
C GLY A 31 1.79 -6.49 -3.87
N GLU A 32 0.51 -6.53 -3.46
CA GLU A 32 -0.67 -6.36 -4.32
C GLU A 32 -0.93 -4.93 -4.80
N SER A 33 -0.11 -3.95 -4.44
CA SER A 33 -0.15 -2.60 -5.01
C SER A 33 -0.09 -2.62 -6.55
N TRP A 34 0.60 -3.60 -7.16
CA TRP A 34 0.62 -3.77 -8.62
C TRP A 34 -0.77 -4.05 -9.21
N LEU A 35 -1.66 -4.72 -8.47
CA LEU A 35 -3.04 -5.00 -8.89
C LEU A 35 -3.88 -3.72 -8.90
N MET A 36 -3.67 -2.84 -7.92
CA MET A 36 -4.29 -1.50 -7.90
C MET A 36 -3.86 -0.70 -9.14
N GLU A 37 -2.57 -0.75 -9.51
CA GLU A 37 -2.05 -0.07 -10.70
C GLU A 37 -2.68 -0.60 -11.99
N LYS A 38 -2.86 -1.92 -12.12
CA LYS A 38 -3.54 -2.53 -13.28
C LYS A 38 -4.98 -2.05 -13.46
N LYS A 39 -5.63 -1.60 -12.38
CA LYS A 39 -6.98 -1.02 -12.41
C LYS A 39 -6.99 0.51 -12.45
N GLY A 40 -5.84 1.12 -12.74
CA GLY A 40 -5.73 2.55 -13.00
C GLY A 40 -5.58 3.42 -11.76
N LEU A 41 -5.45 2.83 -10.56
CA LEU A 41 -5.09 3.58 -9.36
C LEU A 41 -3.62 3.97 -9.45
N LYS A 42 -3.30 5.18 -9.02
CA LYS A 42 -1.98 5.80 -9.14
C LYS A 42 -1.45 6.26 -7.79
N TYR A 43 -2.29 6.82 -6.92
CA TYR A 43 -1.84 7.54 -5.73
C TYR A 43 -1.65 6.62 -4.52
N ILE A 44 -2.68 5.84 -4.17
CA ILE A 44 -2.59 4.84 -3.09
C ILE A 44 -1.52 3.78 -3.35
N PRO A 45 -1.43 3.14 -4.54
CA PRO A 45 -0.33 2.21 -4.82
C PRO A 45 1.04 2.89 -4.77
N ALA A 46 1.17 4.16 -5.18
CA ALA A 46 2.42 4.89 -5.04
C ALA A 46 2.81 5.12 -3.56
N ILE A 47 1.87 5.44 -2.69
CA ILE A 47 2.11 5.56 -1.24
C ILE A 47 2.56 4.21 -0.66
N ILE A 48 1.88 3.12 -1.00
CA ILE A 48 2.21 1.77 -0.53
C ILE A 48 3.61 1.35 -1.02
N ASN A 49 3.86 1.48 -2.32
CA ASN A 49 5.11 1.05 -2.95
C ASN A 49 6.31 1.88 -2.51
N SER A 50 6.16 3.20 -2.39
CA SER A 50 7.28 4.07 -1.98
C SER A 50 7.60 3.98 -0.50
N ALA A 51 6.65 3.57 0.34
CA ALA A 51 6.96 3.28 1.72
C ALA A 51 7.88 2.04 1.84
N TYR A 52 8.00 1.20 0.78
CA TYR A 52 8.89 0.04 0.74
C TYR A 52 10.34 0.53 0.65
N ALA A 53 11.19 0.03 1.55
CA ALA A 53 12.55 0.53 1.71
C ALA A 53 13.42 0.11 0.52
N TYR A 54 13.88 1.07 -0.28
CA TYR A 54 14.99 0.87 -1.21
C TYR A 54 16.27 1.29 -0.50
N GLY A 55 17.22 0.40 -0.22
CA GLY A 55 18.54 0.83 0.28
C GLY A 55 19.24 1.74 -0.72
N GLU A 56 20.19 2.53 -0.26
CA GLU A 56 20.80 3.59 -1.07
C GLU A 56 21.43 3.05 -2.38
N LYS A 57 21.96 1.81 -2.33
CA LYS A 57 22.37 1.04 -3.51
C LYS A 57 21.20 0.53 -4.33
N GLU A 58 20.15 -0.03 -3.70
CA GLU A 58 18.94 -0.40 -4.43
C GLU A 58 18.24 0.80 -5.04
N VAL A 59 18.32 2.03 -4.52
CA VAL A 59 17.76 3.24 -5.14
C VAL A 59 18.56 3.64 -6.38
N GLU A 60 19.89 3.60 -6.31
CA GLU A 60 20.78 3.86 -7.44
C GLU A 60 20.64 2.79 -8.55
N GLU A 61 20.50 1.52 -8.20
CA GLU A 61 20.22 0.43 -9.14
C GLU A 61 18.76 0.45 -9.62
N ALA A 62 17.81 0.85 -8.76
CA ALA A 62 16.41 0.92 -9.13
C ALA A 62 16.08 2.18 -9.94
N LYS A 63 16.87 3.27 -9.87
CA LYS A 63 16.81 4.34 -10.87
C LYS A 63 17.17 3.84 -12.28
N LYS A 64 18.00 2.79 -12.39
CA LYS A 64 18.27 2.09 -13.66
C LYS A 64 17.16 1.10 -14.01
N ASN A 65 16.34 0.69 -13.04
CA ASN A 65 15.15 -0.12 -13.23
C ASN A 65 13.97 0.78 -13.62
N GLN A 66 13.49 0.65 -14.86
CA GLN A 66 12.41 1.48 -15.39
C GLN A 66 11.17 1.50 -14.48
N TYR A 67 10.84 0.38 -13.82
CA TYR A 67 9.69 0.28 -12.92
C TYR A 67 9.80 1.20 -11.70
N VAL A 68 10.98 1.30 -11.09
CA VAL A 68 11.17 2.12 -9.90
C VAL A 68 11.40 3.58 -10.25
N SER A 69 12.02 3.87 -11.41
CA SER A 69 12.01 5.24 -11.96
C SER A 69 10.57 5.71 -12.24
N GLU A 70 9.70 4.85 -12.77
CA GLU A 70 8.28 5.15 -12.97
C GLU A 70 7.56 5.35 -11.63
N LEU A 71 7.81 4.48 -10.64
CA LEU A 71 7.26 4.63 -9.30
C LEU A 71 7.70 5.94 -8.64
N MET A 72 9.00 6.26 -8.69
CA MET A 72 9.56 7.49 -8.14
C MET A 72 9.02 8.71 -8.87
N SER A 73 8.79 8.65 -10.19
CA SER A 73 8.16 9.77 -10.90
C SER A 73 6.68 9.95 -10.51
N LYS A 74 5.93 8.87 -10.26
CA LYS A 74 4.57 8.93 -9.70
C LYS A 74 4.58 9.54 -8.30
N VAL A 75 5.53 9.12 -7.46
CA VAL A 75 5.75 9.64 -6.10
C VAL A 75 6.16 11.11 -6.13
N ASP A 76 7.04 11.51 -7.05
CA ASP A 76 7.46 12.89 -7.25
C ASP A 76 6.29 13.79 -7.66
N VAL A 77 5.32 13.28 -8.42
CA VAL A 77 4.08 14.03 -8.72
C VAL A 77 3.28 14.31 -7.44
N VAL A 78 3.21 13.35 -6.52
CA VAL A 78 2.54 13.52 -5.22
C VAL A 78 3.36 14.45 -4.30
N ILE A 79 4.68 14.25 -4.23
CA ILE A 79 5.62 15.08 -3.45
C ILE A 79 5.60 16.53 -3.92
N LYS A 80 5.66 16.79 -5.23
CA LYS A 80 5.64 18.16 -5.78
C LYS A 80 4.37 18.92 -5.46
N LYS A 81 3.24 18.22 -5.25
CA LYS A 81 1.98 18.80 -4.79
C LYS A 81 1.94 19.06 -3.27
N TYR A 82 2.93 18.58 -2.51
CA TYR A 82 3.05 18.70 -1.06
C TYR A 82 4.47 19.18 -0.66
N PRO A 83 4.77 20.50 -0.76
CA PRO A 83 6.11 21.02 -0.54
C PRO A 83 6.60 20.88 0.92
N ASP A 84 5.69 20.72 1.88
CA ASP A 84 6.02 20.47 3.27
C ASP A 84 5.49 19.09 3.67
N ASN A 85 6.38 18.11 3.89
CA ASN A 85 6.38 17.18 5.04
C ASN A 85 6.91 15.77 4.77
N ILE A 86 7.09 15.26 3.55
CA ILE A 86 7.61 13.87 3.41
C ILE A 86 9.00 13.76 4.04
N ARG A 87 9.11 13.01 5.14
CA ARG A 87 10.39 12.75 5.78
C ARG A 87 11.01 11.54 5.10
N ILE A 88 12.16 11.76 4.48
CA ILE A 88 13.03 10.69 4.01
C ILE A 88 14.07 10.50 5.10
N ASP A 89 13.96 9.41 5.86
CA ASP A 89 15.01 9.06 6.82
C ASP A 89 16.11 8.32 6.07
N ARG A 90 17.27 8.97 5.95
CA ARG A 90 18.48 8.39 5.34
C ARG A 90 19.39 7.68 6.35
N LYS A 91 19.05 7.71 7.65
CA LYS A 91 19.93 7.29 8.77
C LYS A 91 19.41 6.10 9.57
N THR A 92 18.41 5.36 9.09
CA THR A 92 17.96 4.16 9.81
C THR A 92 19.03 3.05 9.71
N TYR A 93 19.30 2.36 10.82
CA TYR A 93 20.31 1.29 10.98
C TYR A 93 19.98 0.00 10.19
N GLY A 94 19.82 0.10 8.87
CA GLY A 94 19.60 -0.99 7.91
C GLY A 94 19.66 -0.45 6.48
N PRO A 95 19.86 -1.30 5.45
CA PRO A 95 20.02 -0.83 4.07
C PRO A 95 18.65 -0.36 3.52
N GLY A 96 18.31 0.92 3.67
CA GLY A 96 16.97 1.40 3.26
C GLY A 96 16.73 2.91 3.39
N LEU A 97 16.31 3.59 2.32
CA LEU A 97 15.52 4.82 2.37
C LEU A 97 14.12 4.45 2.88
N LYS A 98 13.71 5.02 4.02
CA LYS A 98 12.33 4.89 4.51
C LYS A 98 11.57 6.18 4.20
N PHE A 99 10.50 6.06 3.41
CA PHE A 99 9.56 7.15 3.20
C PHE A 99 8.53 7.17 4.32
N PHE A 100 8.43 8.30 5.00
CA PHE A 100 7.39 8.58 5.98
C PHE A 100 6.38 9.52 5.33
N TRP A 101 5.23 8.97 4.96
CA TRP A 101 4.14 9.72 4.37
C TRP A 101 3.30 10.39 5.47
N PRO A 102 3.13 11.71 5.45
CA PRO A 102 2.21 12.36 6.38
C PRO A 102 0.79 11.85 6.12
N VAL A 103 0.02 11.55 7.17
CA VAL A 103 -1.37 11.08 7.02
C VAL A 103 -2.26 12.12 6.30
N GLU A 104 -1.86 13.39 6.32
CA GLU A 104 -2.40 14.49 5.53
C GLU A 104 -2.48 14.20 4.02
N VAL A 105 -1.66 13.28 3.49
CA VAL A 105 -1.76 12.83 2.10
C VAL A 105 -3.15 12.25 1.78
N LEU A 106 -3.85 11.70 2.78
CA LEU A 106 -5.22 11.20 2.65
C LEU A 106 -6.26 12.34 2.50
N GLU A 107 -5.88 13.60 2.68
CA GLU A 107 -6.74 14.75 2.42
C GLU A 107 -6.77 15.16 0.94
N MET A 108 -5.80 14.70 0.14
CA MET A 108 -5.75 14.98 -1.30
C MET A 108 -6.99 14.43 -2.01
N GLU A 109 -7.57 15.24 -2.91
CA GLU A 109 -8.78 14.84 -3.63
C GLU A 109 -8.59 13.55 -4.42
N GLU A 110 -7.43 13.37 -5.05
CA GLU A 110 -7.14 12.19 -5.84
C GLU A 110 -6.99 10.93 -4.98
N VAL A 111 -6.38 11.05 -3.80
CA VAL A 111 -6.27 9.96 -2.83
C VAL A 111 -7.63 9.62 -2.24
N LYS A 112 -8.46 10.62 -1.94
CA LYS A 112 -9.85 10.41 -1.48
C LYS A 112 -10.69 9.66 -2.51
N LYS A 113 -10.56 10.00 -3.80
CA LYS A 113 -11.26 9.30 -4.90
C LYS A 113 -10.85 7.84 -4.98
N GLU A 114 -9.55 7.54 -4.91
CA GLU A 114 -9.08 6.15 -4.90
C GLU A 114 -9.52 5.40 -3.64
N LEU A 115 -9.52 6.06 -2.49
CA LEU A 115 -10.00 5.49 -1.23
C LEU A 115 -11.50 5.14 -1.32
N GLU A 116 -12.31 6.00 -1.92
CA GLU A 116 -13.72 5.73 -2.17
C GLU A 116 -13.90 4.53 -3.10
N ILE A 117 -13.10 4.42 -4.17
CA ILE A 117 -13.12 3.27 -5.08
C ILE A 117 -12.83 1.98 -4.30
N LEU A 118 -11.78 1.95 -3.48
CA LEU A 118 -11.42 0.77 -2.67
C LEU A 118 -12.52 0.36 -1.68
N LEU A 119 -13.27 1.33 -1.15
CA LEU A 119 -14.32 1.08 -0.17
C LEU A 119 -15.65 0.63 -0.78
N THR A 120 -15.95 1.09 -1.99
CA THR A 120 -17.31 1.00 -2.58
C THR A 120 -17.41 0.09 -3.78
N ARG A 121 -16.30 -0.20 -4.49
CA ARG A 121 -16.33 -0.96 -5.74
C ARG A 121 -15.50 -2.23 -5.63
N GLU A 122 -15.94 -3.25 -6.36
CA GLU A 122 -15.08 -4.36 -6.73
C GLU A 122 -14.19 -3.91 -7.89
N LEU A 123 -12.88 -4.10 -7.74
CA LEU A 123 -11.90 -3.69 -8.75
C LEU A 123 -11.79 -4.72 -9.87
N PHE A 124 -12.06 -5.99 -9.58
CA PHE A 124 -11.95 -7.11 -10.50
C PHE A 124 -13.30 -7.83 -10.62
N SER A 125 -13.68 -8.23 -11.82
CA SER A 125 -14.89 -9.00 -12.09
C SER A 125 -14.56 -10.39 -12.64
N LYS A 126 -15.29 -11.41 -12.18
CA LYS A 126 -15.18 -12.80 -12.66
C LYS A 126 -15.64 -12.98 -14.09
N ASP A 127 -16.48 -12.06 -14.58
CA ASP A 127 -17.05 -12.09 -15.92
C ASP A 127 -16.22 -11.29 -16.92
N ASN A 128 -15.22 -10.53 -16.44
CA ASN A 128 -14.35 -9.73 -17.29
C ASN A 128 -13.13 -10.56 -17.73
N PRO A 129 -12.94 -10.82 -19.05
CA PRO A 129 -11.82 -11.63 -19.53
C PRO A 129 -10.43 -11.08 -19.19
N GLU A 130 -10.28 -9.76 -19.10
CA GLU A 130 -9.01 -9.13 -18.77
C GLU A 130 -8.69 -9.27 -17.28
N ASP A 131 -9.68 -9.10 -16.41
CA ASP A 131 -9.52 -9.29 -14.96
C ASP A 131 -9.17 -10.74 -14.62
N ARG A 132 -9.72 -11.70 -15.37
CA ARG A 132 -9.37 -13.12 -15.26
C ARG A 132 -7.91 -13.38 -15.65
N LYS A 133 -7.41 -12.78 -16.73
CA LYS A 133 -5.98 -12.87 -17.11
C LYS A 133 -5.07 -12.28 -16.05
N ILE A 134 -5.46 -11.16 -15.43
CA ILE A 134 -4.70 -10.56 -14.34
C ILE A 134 -4.65 -11.52 -13.14
N ALA A 135 -5.76 -12.18 -12.81
CA ALA A 135 -5.81 -13.18 -11.76
C ALA A 135 -4.95 -14.42 -12.08
N GLU A 136 -4.96 -14.91 -13.32
CA GLU A 136 -4.05 -15.97 -13.78
C GLU A 136 -2.58 -15.57 -13.64
N GLU A 137 -2.22 -14.35 -14.05
CA GLU A 137 -0.88 -13.81 -13.88
C GLU A 137 -0.51 -13.75 -12.39
N TYR A 138 -1.44 -13.35 -11.53
CA TYR A 138 -1.22 -13.31 -10.09
C TYR A 138 -0.97 -14.69 -9.50
N ILE A 139 -1.76 -15.70 -9.87
CA ILE A 139 -1.56 -17.11 -9.46
C ILE A 139 -0.18 -17.59 -9.92
N ARG A 140 0.22 -17.29 -11.15
CA ARG A 140 1.55 -17.69 -11.66
C ARG A 140 2.69 -17.08 -10.85
N ARG A 141 2.53 -15.84 -10.38
CA ARG A 141 3.57 -15.12 -9.61
C ARG A 141 3.62 -15.56 -8.14
N THR A 142 2.48 -15.89 -7.55
CA THR A 142 2.36 -16.18 -6.11
C THR A 142 2.23 -17.67 -5.78
N GLY A 143 2.03 -18.50 -6.80
CA GLY A 143 1.72 -19.91 -6.64
C GLY A 143 0.28 -20.18 -6.23
N VAL A 144 -0.02 -21.45 -6.06
CA VAL A 144 -1.31 -21.94 -5.55
C VAL A 144 -1.15 -22.15 -4.06
N SER A 145 -2.02 -21.52 -3.26
CA SER A 145 -2.00 -21.73 -1.81
C SER A 145 -2.61 -23.09 -1.44
N TYR A 146 -2.32 -23.60 -0.23
CA TYR A 146 -2.94 -24.83 0.28
C TYR A 146 -4.49 -24.77 0.26
N GLN A 147 -5.04 -23.57 0.46
CA GLN A 147 -6.49 -23.33 0.40
C GLN A 147 -7.07 -23.46 -1.01
N GLU A 148 -6.23 -23.46 -2.05
CA GLU A 148 -6.60 -23.53 -3.46
C GLU A 148 -6.23 -24.86 -4.13
N GLU A 149 -5.46 -25.73 -3.46
CA GLU A 149 -4.94 -26.97 -4.05
C GLU A 149 -6.04 -27.88 -4.59
N HIS A 150 -7.17 -27.94 -3.88
CA HIS A 150 -8.33 -28.76 -4.23
C HIS A 150 -9.23 -28.13 -5.32
N LEU A 151 -9.01 -26.86 -5.67
CA LEU A 151 -9.82 -26.14 -6.66
C LEU A 151 -9.35 -26.44 -8.08
N THR A 152 -10.30 -26.48 -9.03
CA THR A 152 -9.97 -26.49 -10.47
C THR A 152 -9.33 -25.16 -10.88
N PRO A 153 -8.61 -25.09 -12.02
CA PRO A 153 -8.02 -23.83 -12.50
C PRO A 153 -9.03 -22.67 -12.56
N GLU A 154 -10.24 -22.94 -13.03
CA GLU A 154 -11.33 -21.97 -13.13
C GLU A 154 -11.77 -21.45 -11.75
N GLN A 155 -11.93 -22.37 -10.80
CA GLN A 155 -12.30 -22.01 -9.43
C GLN A 155 -11.19 -21.22 -8.72
N ARG A 156 -9.92 -21.49 -9.03
CA ARG A 156 -8.79 -20.71 -8.48
C ARG A 156 -8.82 -19.27 -8.98
N ILE A 157 -9.10 -19.04 -10.26
CA ILE A 157 -9.23 -17.69 -10.82
C ILE A 157 -10.35 -16.94 -10.09
N ALA A 158 -11.53 -17.55 -9.98
CA ALA A 158 -12.66 -16.94 -9.28
C ALA A 158 -12.33 -16.64 -7.80
N TYR A 159 -11.70 -17.59 -7.11
CA TYR A 159 -11.25 -17.44 -5.72
C TYR A 159 -10.26 -16.29 -5.56
N ARG A 160 -9.28 -16.16 -6.46
CA ARG A 160 -8.29 -15.08 -6.41
C ARG A 160 -8.89 -13.72 -6.69
N ILE A 161 -9.87 -13.62 -7.59
CA ILE A 161 -10.61 -12.38 -7.82
C ILE A 161 -11.32 -11.94 -6.53
N ASP A 162 -12.02 -12.86 -5.86
CA ASP A 162 -12.70 -12.56 -4.58
C ASP A 162 -11.71 -12.16 -3.50
N PHE A 163 -10.63 -12.92 -3.36
CA PHE A 163 -9.56 -12.64 -2.40
C PHE A 163 -8.98 -11.24 -2.62
N VAL A 164 -8.61 -10.91 -3.85
CA VAL A 164 -8.02 -9.62 -4.19
C VAL A 164 -9.02 -8.50 -3.89
N ASN A 165 -10.28 -8.60 -4.33
CA ASN A 165 -11.29 -7.58 -4.03
C ASN A 165 -11.48 -7.38 -2.51
N GLY A 166 -11.52 -8.47 -1.74
CA GLY A 166 -11.57 -8.42 -0.28
C GLY A 166 -10.35 -7.70 0.31
N PHE A 167 -9.15 -8.06 -0.15
CA PHE A 167 -7.90 -7.45 0.29
C PHE A 167 -7.83 -5.94 -0.01
N MET A 168 -8.28 -5.51 -1.19
CA MET A 168 -8.37 -4.09 -1.57
C MET A 168 -9.32 -3.31 -0.66
N LYS A 169 -10.42 -3.94 -0.24
CA LYS A 169 -11.37 -3.34 0.70
C LYS A 169 -10.79 -3.20 2.10
N GLU A 170 -10.00 -4.16 2.56
CA GLU A 170 -9.28 -4.06 3.83
C GLU A 170 -8.25 -2.91 3.82
N TRP A 171 -7.55 -2.71 2.69
CA TRP A 171 -6.72 -1.50 2.49
C TRP A 171 -7.52 -0.21 2.62
N GLY A 172 -8.69 -0.14 1.96
CA GLY A 172 -9.59 1.01 2.07
C GLY A 172 -10.03 1.27 3.51
N LYS A 173 -10.44 0.23 4.25
CA LYS A 173 -10.84 0.34 5.66
C LYS A 173 -9.69 0.81 6.55
N PHE A 174 -8.50 0.27 6.35
CA PHE A 174 -7.30 0.64 7.09
C PHE A 174 -6.97 2.13 6.91
N LEU A 175 -6.85 2.60 5.66
CA LEU A 175 -6.55 4.00 5.37
C LEU A 175 -7.64 4.95 5.88
N LYS A 176 -8.92 4.57 5.72
CA LYS A 176 -10.05 5.33 6.28
C LYS A 176 -9.94 5.47 7.79
N ARG A 177 -9.66 4.36 8.50
CA ARG A 177 -9.56 4.38 9.97
C ARG A 177 -8.42 5.28 10.44
N ILE A 178 -7.27 5.23 9.78
CA ILE A 178 -6.13 6.10 10.09
C ILE A 178 -6.51 7.58 9.93
N TYR A 179 -7.18 7.90 8.82
CA TYR A 179 -7.63 9.25 8.55
C TYR A 179 -8.66 9.74 9.58
N GLU A 180 -9.60 8.90 10.01
CA GLU A 180 -10.55 9.27 11.07
C GLU A 180 -9.85 9.60 12.39
N ILE A 181 -8.87 8.79 12.82
CA ILE A 181 -8.10 9.04 14.05
C ILE A 181 -7.30 10.34 13.92
N TYR A 182 -6.71 10.59 12.74
CA TYR A 182 -6.02 11.85 12.43
C TYR A 182 -6.93 13.06 12.65
N LYS A 183 -8.13 13.05 12.04
CA LYS A 183 -9.09 14.15 12.16
C LYS A 183 -9.63 14.33 13.57
N GLN A 184 -9.90 13.23 14.28
CA GLN A 184 -10.46 13.27 15.63
C GLN A 184 -9.50 13.84 16.66
N HIS A 185 -8.20 13.60 16.49
CA HIS A 185 -7.21 13.95 17.51
C HIS A 185 -6.27 15.08 17.10
N ASN A 186 -6.29 15.50 15.83
CA ASN A 186 -5.42 16.53 15.26
C ASN A 186 -3.95 16.29 15.62
N ILE A 187 -3.48 15.08 15.33
CA ILE A 187 -2.15 14.59 15.70
C ILE A 187 -1.29 14.37 14.45
N LYS A 188 0.01 14.69 14.55
CA LYS A 188 0.95 14.37 13.49
C LYS A 188 1.24 12.87 13.48
N MET A 189 0.99 12.22 12.34
CA MET A 189 1.17 10.79 12.12
C MET A 189 1.83 10.53 10.77
N TRP A 190 2.58 9.43 10.70
CA TRP A 190 3.31 9.07 9.50
C TRP A 190 3.05 7.61 9.14
N LEU A 191 2.69 7.36 7.89
CA LEU A 191 2.65 6.02 7.31
C LEU A 191 4.07 5.64 6.87
N HIS A 192 4.52 4.45 7.25
CA HIS A 192 5.76 3.88 6.75
C HIS A 192 5.74 2.36 6.84
N ILE A 193 6.70 1.69 6.21
CA ILE A 193 6.82 0.24 6.27
C ILE A 193 7.92 -0.18 7.24
N GLU A 194 7.62 -1.20 8.04
CA GLU A 194 8.57 -1.93 8.87
C GLU A 194 8.66 -3.38 8.39
N GLY A 195 9.89 -3.91 8.31
CA GLY A 195 10.13 -5.34 8.18
C GLY A 195 10.18 -5.96 9.58
N VAL A 196 9.43 -7.04 9.77
CA VAL A 196 9.35 -7.81 11.03
C VAL A 196 10.02 -9.17 10.84
#